data_AF-A0A552U8J7-F1
#
_entry.id   AF-A0A552U8J7-F1
#
_cell.length_a   1.000
_cell.length_b   1.000
_cell.length_c   1.000
_cell.angle_alpha   90.00
_cell.angle_beta   90.00
_cell.angle_gamma   90.00
#
_symmetry.space_group_name_H-M   'P 1'
#
loop_
_entity.id
_entity.type
_entity.pdbx_description
1 polymer ?
#
loop_
_entity_poly.entity_id
_entity_poly.type
_entity_poly.pdbx_seq_one_letter_code
_entity_poly.pdbx_strand_id
1 'polypeptide(L)'
;MKVALYARCSASKPEGETIEAQLKRSRALIHKRGWAEVSCFIDAGYSGITLDRPGMRSLIAVVESGAVEAVCVDSISRLARSQADFETLAAQCRSAGVRIIANDQG
;
A
#
# COMPACT_ATOMS: atom_id res chain seq x y z
N MET A 1 -7.90 1.33 14.90
CA MET A 1 -7.86 1.50 13.44
C MET A 1 -7.28 0.25 12.81
N LYS A 2 -8.04 -0.41 11.94
CA LYS A 2 -7.64 -1.57 11.14
C LYS A 2 -6.92 -1.12 9.87
N VAL A 3 -5.74 -1.65 9.60
CA VAL A 3 -4.88 -1.18 8.51
C VAL A 3 -4.45 -2.34 7.63
N ALA A 4 -4.57 -2.18 6.32
CA ALA A 4 -3.91 -3.03 5.34
C ALA A 4 -2.53 -2.47 5.01
N LEU A 5 -1.51 -3.33 4.91
CA LEU A 5 -0.20 -2.97 4.39
C LEU A 5 -0.09 -3.31 2.91
N TYR A 6 0.59 -2.47 2.15
CA TYR A 6 0.93 -2.79 0.77
C TYR A 6 2.39 -2.42 0.45
N ALA A 7 3.11 -3.37 -0.14
CA ALA A 7 4.50 -3.20 -0.57
C ALA A 7 4.69 -3.67 -2.02
N ARG A 8 5.57 -3.00 -2.75
CA ARG A 8 5.88 -3.33 -4.15
C ARG A 8 7.36 -3.22 -4.44
N CYS A 9 7.90 -4.16 -5.19
CA CYS A 9 9.26 -4.08 -5.73
C CYS A 9 9.26 -4.48 -7.20
N SER A 10 9.93 -3.69 -8.05
CA SER A 10 10.19 -4.08 -9.45
C SER A 10 11.34 -5.08 -9.51
N ALA A 11 11.34 -5.97 -10.50
CA ALA A 11 12.35 -7.03 -10.65
C ALA A 11 13.82 -6.55 -10.68
N SER A 12 14.05 -5.28 -11.02
CA SER A 12 15.39 -4.67 -11.09
C SER A 12 15.54 -3.55 -10.05
N LYS A 13 15.94 -3.85 -8.79
CA LYS A 13 16.32 -2.81 -7.82
C LYS A 13 17.37 -3.26 -6.78
N PRO A 14 18.12 -2.30 -6.18
CA PRO A 14 19.24 -2.55 -5.26
C PRO A 14 18.80 -3.04 -3.88
N GLU A 15 19.73 -3.61 -3.10
CA GLU A 15 19.55 -4.27 -1.78
C GLU A 15 18.75 -3.48 -0.70
N GLY A 16 18.52 -2.16 -0.85
CA GLY A 16 17.83 -1.33 0.14
C GLY A 16 16.32 -1.11 -0.06
N GLU A 17 15.76 -1.47 -1.21
CA GLU A 17 14.34 -1.24 -1.55
C GLU A 17 13.46 -2.51 -1.47
N THR A 18 13.92 -3.51 -0.72
CA THR A 18 13.22 -4.80 -0.60
C THR A 18 11.81 -4.64 -0.01
N ILE A 19 10.94 -5.60 -0.34
CA ILE A 19 9.59 -5.69 0.24
C ILE A 19 9.66 -5.71 1.78
N GLU A 20 10.61 -6.46 2.34
CA GLU A 20 10.78 -6.60 3.79
C GLU A 20 11.14 -5.27 4.45
N ALA A 21 12.04 -4.48 3.85
CA ALA A 21 12.39 -3.17 4.37
C ALA A 21 11.20 -2.20 4.35
N GLN A 22 10.41 -2.22 3.28
CA GLN A 22 9.17 -1.43 3.17
C GLN A 22 8.16 -1.83 4.25
N LEU A 23 7.89 -3.13 4.39
CA LEU A 23 6.95 -3.64 5.39
C LEU A 23 7.43 -3.37 6.81
N LYS A 24 8.72 -3.49 7.10
CA LYS A 24 9.28 -3.17 8.42
C LYS A 24 9.01 -1.71 8.79
N ARG A 25 9.20 -0.77 7.85
CA ARG A 25 8.91 0.66 8.05
C ARG A 25 7.42 0.92 8.23
N SER A 26 6.56 0.33 7.39
CA SER A 26 5.10 0.47 7.53
C SER A 26 4.60 -0.13 8.86
N ARG A 27 5.10 -1.30 9.26
CA ARG A 27 4.79 -1.94 10.55
C ARG A 27 5.20 -1.07 11.74
N ALA A 28 6.40 -0.49 11.68
CA ALA A 28 6.86 0.43 12.71
C ALA A 28 5.94 1.66 12.83
N LEU A 29 5.47 2.22 11.71
CA LEU A 29 4.54 3.34 11.71
C LEU A 29 3.19 2.98 12.34
N ILE A 30 2.57 1.88 11.92
CA ILE A 30 1.27 1.48 12.47
C ILE A 30 1.37 1.09 13.95
N HIS A 31 2.46 0.42 14.36
CA HIS A 31 2.70 0.05 15.74
C HIS A 31 2.88 1.28 16.64
N LYS A 32 3.69 2.27 16.19
CA LYS A 32 3.87 3.55 16.90
C LYS A 32 2.55 4.30 17.11
N ARG A 33 1.57 4.11 16.22
CA ARG A 33 0.24 4.73 16.31
C ARG A 33 -0.81 3.87 16.99
N GLY A 34 -0.45 2.66 17.47
CA GLY A 34 -1.39 1.74 18.11
C GLY A 34 -2.44 1.19 17.15
N TRP A 35 -2.13 1.09 15.86
CA TRP A 35 -3.03 0.55 14.85
C TRP A 35 -2.78 -0.95 14.61
N ALA A 36 -3.82 -1.66 14.19
CA ALA A 36 -3.76 -3.10 13.98
C ALA A 36 -3.56 -3.44 12.50
N GLU A 37 -2.53 -4.22 12.18
CA GLU A 37 -2.37 -4.85 10.86
C GLU A 37 -3.43 -5.94 10.69
N VAL A 38 -4.30 -5.80 9.68
CA VAL A 38 -5.33 -6.80 9.35
C VAL A 38 -4.92 -7.67 8.18
N SER A 39 -4.30 -7.07 7.17
CA SER A 39 -3.86 -7.75 5.96
C SER A 39 -2.57 -7.12 5.44
N CYS A 40 -1.76 -7.91 4.73
CA CYS A 40 -0.54 -7.45 4.08
C CYS A 40 -0.50 -7.96 2.64
N PHE A 41 -0.32 -7.07 1.67
CA PHE A 41 -0.29 -7.37 0.25
C PHE A 41 1.05 -6.99 -0.36
N ILE A 42 1.53 -7.85 -1.27
CA ILE A 42 2.88 -7.74 -1.83
C ILE A 42 2.80 -7.94 -3.34
N ASP A 43 3.43 -7.03 -4.08
CA ASP A 43 3.67 -7.16 -5.51
C ASP A 43 5.19 -7.18 -5.78
N ALA A 44 5.79 -8.38 -5.75
CA ALA A 44 7.20 -8.60 -6.04
C ALA A 44 7.41 -8.89 -7.54
N GLY A 45 8.36 -8.21 -8.18
CA GLY A 45 8.64 -8.34 -9.60
C GLY A 45 7.75 -7.48 -10.51
N TYR A 46 6.74 -6.80 -9.97
CA TYR A 46 5.81 -5.99 -10.74
C TYR A 46 6.27 -4.53 -10.90
N SER A 47 6.17 -4.03 -12.14
CA SER A 47 6.35 -2.60 -12.41
C SER A 47 5.20 -1.78 -11.82
N GLY A 48 5.42 -0.48 -11.64
CA GLY A 48 4.39 0.44 -11.14
C GLY A 48 3.54 1.06 -12.25
N ILE A 49 3.60 0.53 -13.48
CA ILE A 49 3.05 1.16 -14.70
C ILE A 49 1.54 0.92 -14.83
N THR A 50 1.04 -0.22 -14.36
CA THR A 50 -0.39 -0.58 -14.35
C THR A 50 -0.87 -0.76 -12.92
N LEU A 51 -2.14 -0.52 -12.63
CA LEU A 51 -2.78 -0.89 -11.36
C LEU A 51 -3.25 -2.36 -11.34
N ASP A 52 -3.27 -3.05 -12.48
CA ASP A 52 -3.66 -4.46 -12.57
C ASP A 52 -2.51 -5.36 -12.11
N ARG A 53 -2.42 -5.55 -10.79
CA ARG A 53 -1.43 -6.40 -10.12
C ARG A 53 -2.12 -7.28 -9.07
N PRO A 54 -1.65 -8.51 -8.82
CA PRO A 54 -2.33 -9.42 -7.90
C PRO A 54 -2.49 -8.87 -6.48
N GLY A 55 -1.45 -8.26 -5.93
CA GLY A 55 -1.46 -7.63 -4.61
C GLY A 55 -2.37 -6.41 -4.57
N MET A 56 -2.30 -5.54 -5.58
CA MET A 56 -3.19 -4.37 -5.71
C MET A 56 -4.67 -4.76 -5.80
N ARG A 57 -5.02 -5.77 -6.60
CA ARG A 57 -6.41 -6.27 -6.73
C ARG A 57 -6.93 -6.79 -5.39
N SER A 58 -6.10 -7.55 -4.68
CA SER A 58 -6.46 -8.09 -3.36
C SER A 58 -6.64 -6.98 -2.32
N LEU A 59 -5.80 -5.94 -2.39
CA LEU A 59 -5.94 -4.75 -1.56
C LEU A 59 -7.28 -4.04 -1.83
N ILE A 60 -7.61 -3.79 -3.10
CA ILE A 60 -8.86 -3.13 -3.50
C ILE A 60 -10.07 -3.93 -3.00
N ALA A 61 -10.07 -5.26 -3.16
CA ALA A 61 -11.15 -6.10 -2.66
C ALA A 61 -11.37 -5.97 -1.14
N VAL A 62 -10.28 -5.88 -0.36
CA VAL A 62 -10.37 -5.66 1.09
C VAL A 62 -10.84 -4.25 1.44
N VAL A 63 -10.43 -3.24 0.67
CA VAL A 63 -10.94 -1.87 0.79
C VAL A 63 -12.45 -1.83 0.54
N GLU A 64 -12.92 -2.42 -0.56
CA GLU A 64 -14.32 -2.46 -0.94
C GLU A 64 -15.18 -3.26 0.04
N SER A 65 -14.62 -4.28 0.69
CA SER A 65 -15.31 -5.04 1.73
C SER A 65 -15.52 -4.28 3.05
N GLY A 66 -14.85 -3.13 3.23
CA GLY A 66 -14.86 -2.38 4.50
C GLY A 66 -14.11 -3.06 5.65
N ALA A 67 -13.30 -4.09 5.36
CA ALA A 67 -12.55 -4.84 6.37
C ALA A 67 -11.41 -4.02 7.00
N VAL A 68 -11.02 -2.90 6.38
CA VAL A 68 -9.95 -2.00 6.83
C VAL A 68 -10.41 -0.54 6.80
N GLU A 69 -9.82 0.28 7.67
CA GLU A 69 -10.08 1.72 7.76
C GLU A 69 -8.96 2.55 7.09
N ALA A 70 -7.80 1.94 6.86
CA ALA A 70 -6.70 2.57 6.16
C ALA A 70 -5.85 1.56 5.37
N VAL A 71 -5.17 2.07 4.34
CA VAL A 71 -4.08 1.42 3.62
C VAL A 71 -2.79 2.15 3.98
N CYS A 72 -1.80 1.42 4.48
CA CYS A 72 -0.48 1.95 4.79
C CYS A 72 0.55 1.42 3.79
N VAL A 73 1.34 2.33 3.24
CA VAL A 73 2.44 2.03 2.32
C VAL A 73 3.70 2.74 2.77
N ASP A 74 4.85 2.25 2.31
CA ASP A 74 6.11 2.92 2.53
C ASP A 74 6.17 4.28 1.81
N SER A 75 5.75 4.34 0.55
CA SER A 75 5.68 5.57 -0.24
C SER A 75 4.51 5.49 -1.22
N ILE A 76 3.88 6.63 -1.55
CA ILE A 76 2.79 6.70 -2.53
C ILE A 76 3.20 6.10 -3.89
N SER A 77 4.47 6.23 -4.26
CA SER A 77 5.07 5.63 -5.46
C SER A 77 4.94 4.10 -5.55
N ARG A 78 4.63 3.42 -4.44
CA ARG A 78 4.34 1.99 -4.41
C ARG A 78 2.97 1.67 -4.97
N LEU A 79 1.99 2.53 -4.71
CA LEU A 79 0.63 2.37 -5.22
C LEU A 79 0.57 2.71 -6.71
N ALA A 80 0.96 3.94 -7.05
CA ALA A 80 0.83 4.51 -8.38
C ALA A 80 2.07 5.31 -8.78
N ARG A 81 2.41 5.28 -10.08
CA ARG A 81 3.50 6.10 -10.66
C ARG A 81 2.99 7.40 -11.26
N SER A 82 1.72 7.45 -11.68
CA SER A 82 1.09 8.64 -12.23
C SER A 82 0.09 9.25 -11.24
N GLN A 83 -0.15 10.56 -11.38
CA GLN A 83 -1.16 11.25 -10.58
C GLN A 83 -2.57 10.72 -10.86
N ALA A 84 -2.89 10.42 -12.13
CA ALA A 84 -4.20 9.91 -12.52
C ALA A 84 -4.52 8.53 -11.89
N ASP A 85 -3.53 7.63 -11.87
CA ASP A 85 -3.68 6.32 -11.21
C ASP A 85 -3.87 6.49 -9.69
N PHE A 86 -3.12 7.42 -9.08
CA PHE A 86 -3.26 7.71 -7.66
C PHE A 86 -4.65 8.29 -7.34
N GLU A 87 -5.13 9.25 -8.12
CA GLU A 87 -6.45 9.85 -7.94
C GLU A 87 -7.57 8.81 -8.09
N THR A 88 -7.45 7.89 -9.05
CA THR A 88 -8.39 6.78 -9.22
C THR A 88 -8.44 5.90 -7.97
N LEU A 89 -7.28 5.47 -7.47
CA LEU A 89 -7.21 4.64 -6.27
C LEU A 89 -7.69 5.40 -5.02
N ALA A 90 -7.31 6.66 -4.88
CA ALA A 90 -7.71 7.51 -3.76
C ALA A 90 -9.22 7.76 -3.75
N ALA A 91 -9.84 7.91 -4.93
CA ALA A 91 -11.29 8.03 -5.05
C ALA A 91 -12.00 6.74 -4.59
N GLN A 92 -11.50 5.56 -5.00
CA GLN A 92 -12.03 4.26 -4.57
C GLN A 92 -11.89 4.06 -3.05
N CYS A 93 -10.72 4.35 -2.48
CA CYS A 93 -10.55 4.29 -1.03
C CYS A 93 -11.50 5.25 -0.32
N ARG A 94 -11.66 6.49 -0.83
CA ARG A 94 -12.56 7.48 -0.24
C ARG A 94 -14.02 7.07 -0.28
N SER A 95 -14.49 6.48 -1.39
CA SER A 95 -15.87 5.98 -1.49
C SER A 95 -16.14 4.83 -0.52
N ALA A 96 -15.11 4.04 -0.19
CA ALA A 96 -15.17 2.99 0.82
C ALA A 96 -14.92 3.49 2.27
N GLY A 97 -14.67 4.79 2.47
CA GLY A 97 -14.33 5.35 3.79
C GLY A 97 -12.93 5.01 4.29
N VAL A 98 -12.06 4.51 3.41
CA VAL A 98 -10.68 4.07 3.71
C VAL A 98 -9.69 5.19 3.41
N ARG A 99 -8.71 5.39 4.31
CA ARG A 99 -7.64 6.40 4.13
C ARG A 99 -6.36 5.79 3.58
N ILE A 100 -5.65 6.52 2.72
CA ILE A 100 -4.30 6.15 2.29
C ILE A 100 -3.30 6.87 3.21
N ILE A 101 -2.31 6.12 3.71
CA ILE A 101 -1.28 6.60 4.62
C ILE A 101 0.07 6.16 4.06
N ALA A 102 0.99 7.11 3.88
CA ALA A 102 2.35 6.82 3.47
C ALA A 102 3.32 7.12 4.61
N ASN A 103 4.34 6.28 4.77
CA ASN A 103 5.48 6.58 5.61
C ASN A 103 6.46 7.45 4.80
N ASP A 104 6.06 8.67 4.48
CA ASP A 104 6.85 9.61 3.68
C ASP A 104 8.08 10.06 4.48
N GLN A 105 9.08 9.18 4.56
CA GLN A 105 10.46 9.51 4.92
C GLN A 105 11.05 10.16 3.66
N GLY A 106 10.70 11.44 3.47
CA GLY A 106 11.46 12.34 2.61
C GLY A 106 12.85 12.56 3.18
#